data_AF-A0A969BR03-F1
#
_entry.id   AF-A0A969BR03-F1
#
_cell.length_a   1.000
_cell.length_b   1.000
_cell.length_c   1.000
_cell.angle_alpha   90.00
_cell.angle_beta   90.00
_cell.angle_gamma   90.00
#
_symmetry.space_group_name_H-M   'P 1'
#
loop_
_entity.id
_entity.type
_entity.pdbx_description
1 polymer ?
#
loop_
_entity_poly.entity_id
_entity_poly.type
_entity_poly.pdbx_seq_one_letter_code
_entity_poly.pdbx_strand_id
1 'polypeptide(L)'
;MNSYPEEGLPAEAAKSVPLLQAFRDHADPKLVAEYHDTKEQLEHEGKWQYIGTPRNIEGYVLSEFDGHGHELLRRSHELIAKIQSLFVNDLRHGRFTAWAREGSSLAPWREIPKAAWLTLQLDDVVKGTAKGPGVALFDVRVGPRHVDPPEPIKAGVPGRPSSAHLVLEEFRRRVSDGELGDVLKIEATILAEWLARTHPKAPPIKGKTVEGVIRAEFNAWKTSRLSGTVKSSPEPTGPRQ
;
A
#
# COMPACT_ATOMS: atom_id res chain seq x y z
N MET A 1 -29.43 21.24 -4.41
CA MET A 1 -28.40 20.18 -4.43
C MET A 1 -29.11 18.86 -4.65
N ASN A 2 -28.99 18.29 -5.85
CA ASN A 2 -29.61 17.01 -6.17
C ASN A 2 -28.87 15.90 -5.42
N SER A 3 -29.41 15.45 -4.28
CA SER A 3 -29.08 14.14 -3.73
C SER A 3 -29.62 13.10 -4.69
N TYR A 4 -28.75 12.58 -5.57
CA TYR A 4 -29.05 11.33 -6.24
C TYR A 4 -29.10 10.24 -5.15
N PRO A 5 -30.09 9.34 -5.20
CA PRO A 5 -30.22 8.28 -4.22
C PRO A 5 -28.96 7.41 -4.22
N GLU A 6 -28.62 6.89 -3.05
CA GLU A 6 -27.48 6.01 -2.75
C GLU A 6 -27.53 4.65 -3.50
N GLU A 7 -28.27 4.58 -4.60
CA GLU A 7 -28.50 3.39 -5.40
C GLU A 7 -27.17 2.84 -5.94
N GLY A 8 -26.90 1.59 -5.55
CA GLY A 8 -25.76 0.82 -6.00
C GLY A 8 -24.47 1.07 -5.21
N LEU A 9 -24.50 1.82 -4.10
CA LEU A 9 -23.33 1.92 -3.22
C LEU A 9 -23.08 0.55 -2.56
N PRO A 10 -21.86 -0.02 -2.64
CA PRO A 10 -21.54 -1.29 -2.02
C PRO A 10 -21.76 -1.26 -0.50
N ALA A 11 -22.10 -2.39 0.11
CA ALA A 11 -22.36 -2.47 1.56
C ALA A 11 -21.11 -2.08 2.38
N GLU A 12 -19.93 -2.35 1.84
CA GLU A 12 -18.62 -1.99 2.38
C GLU A 12 -18.43 -0.46 2.45
N ALA A 13 -19.05 0.25 1.52
CA ALA A 13 -19.01 1.70 1.41
C ALA A 13 -20.15 2.39 2.18
N ALA A 14 -21.01 1.66 2.90
CA ALA A 14 -22.15 2.23 3.63
C ALA A 14 -21.74 3.27 4.70
N LYS A 15 -20.51 3.15 5.25
CA LYS A 15 -19.94 4.12 6.21
C LYS A 15 -19.06 5.18 5.55
N SER A 16 -18.99 5.22 4.22
CA SER A 16 -18.22 6.22 3.51
C SER A 16 -18.96 7.56 3.48
N VAL A 17 -18.21 8.64 3.63
CA VAL A 17 -18.72 10.01 3.54
C VAL A 17 -18.22 10.67 2.24
N PRO A 18 -18.91 11.70 1.73
CA PRO A 18 -18.45 12.45 0.56
C PRO A 18 -17.04 13.01 0.75
N LEU A 19 -16.28 13.14 -0.35
CA LEU A 19 -14.89 13.64 -0.31
C LEU A 19 -14.73 14.94 0.48
N LEU A 20 -15.61 15.93 0.27
CA LEU A 20 -15.55 17.20 1.00
C LEU A 20 -15.65 17.00 2.52
N GLN A 21 -16.53 16.11 2.96
CA GLN A 21 -16.72 15.83 4.38
C GLN A 21 -15.50 15.10 4.94
N ALA A 22 -15.03 14.05 4.27
CA ALA A 22 -13.82 13.33 4.68
C ALA A 22 -12.58 14.24 4.72
N PHE A 23 -12.47 15.15 3.75
CA PHE A 23 -11.39 16.12 3.68
C PHE A 23 -11.39 17.05 4.90
N ARG A 24 -12.57 17.53 5.32
CA ARG A 24 -12.72 18.36 6.52
C ARG A 24 -12.42 17.59 7.80
N ASP A 25 -12.94 16.37 7.91
CA ASP A 25 -12.85 15.56 9.13
C ASP A 25 -11.44 15.02 9.39
N HIS A 26 -10.64 14.86 8.34
CA HIS A 26 -9.30 14.27 8.42
C HIS A 26 -8.16 15.23 8.06
N ALA A 27 -8.45 16.49 7.72
CA ALA A 27 -7.42 17.50 7.55
C ALA A 27 -6.73 17.82 8.89
N ASP A 28 -5.45 18.18 8.82
CA ASP A 28 -4.71 18.65 9.99
C ASP A 28 -5.36 19.95 10.51
N PRO A 29 -5.87 19.97 11.75
CA PRO A 29 -6.60 21.11 12.28
C PRO A 29 -5.74 22.38 12.36
N LYS A 30 -4.42 22.25 12.53
CA LYS A 30 -3.51 23.40 12.56
C LYS A 30 -3.36 24.03 11.18
N LEU A 31 -3.20 23.20 10.14
CA LEU A 31 -3.09 23.71 8.76
C LEU A 31 -4.41 24.32 8.29
N VAL A 32 -5.54 23.75 8.70
CA VAL A 32 -6.88 24.29 8.40
C VAL A 32 -7.07 25.64 9.09
N ALA A 33 -6.72 25.76 10.37
CA ALA A 33 -6.77 27.03 11.09
C ALA A 33 -5.88 28.08 10.40
N GLU A 34 -4.62 27.74 10.10
CA GLU A 34 -3.71 28.66 9.40
C GLU A 34 -4.23 29.09 8.03
N TYR A 35 -4.89 28.19 7.29
CA TYR A 35 -5.53 28.52 6.02
C TYR A 35 -6.67 29.52 6.20
N HIS A 36 -7.54 29.31 7.20
CA HIS A 36 -8.64 30.22 7.50
C HIS A 36 -8.14 31.60 7.95
N ASP A 37 -7.16 31.64 8.85
CA ASP A 37 -6.54 32.89 9.32
C ASP A 37 -5.92 33.66 8.14
N THR A 38 -5.22 32.96 7.24
CA THR A 38 -4.62 33.57 6.03
C THR A 38 -5.71 34.12 5.09
N LYS A 39 -6.83 33.41 4.94
CA LYS A 39 -7.96 33.87 4.12
C LYS A 39 -8.65 35.10 4.73
N GLU A 40 -8.86 35.09 6.04
CA GLU A 40 -9.44 36.22 6.76
C GLU A 40 -8.53 37.46 6.66
N GLN A 41 -7.22 37.30 6.84
CA GLN A 41 -6.25 38.38 6.61
C GLN A 41 -6.30 38.89 5.16
N LEU A 42 -6.37 38.00 4.17
CA LEU A 42 -6.47 38.39 2.76
C LEU A 42 -7.73 39.20 2.46
N GLU A 43 -8.87 38.82 3.05
CA GLU A 43 -10.14 39.54 2.90
C GLU A 43 -10.07 40.95 3.52
N HIS A 44 -9.44 41.08 4.69
CA HIS A 44 -9.34 42.35 5.40
C HIS A 44 -8.23 43.29 4.89
N GLU A 45 -7.07 42.75 4.56
CA GLU A 45 -5.86 43.51 4.23
C GLU A 45 -5.64 43.64 2.72
N GLY A 46 -6.27 42.77 1.93
CA GLY A 46 -6.19 42.78 0.48
C GLY A 46 -6.76 44.07 -0.13
N LYS A 47 -6.02 44.65 -1.07
CA LYS A 47 -6.48 45.82 -1.83
C LYS A 47 -7.29 45.35 -3.03
N TRP A 48 -8.57 45.13 -2.80
CA TRP A 48 -9.52 44.71 -3.83
C TRP A 48 -9.93 45.86 -4.75
N GLN A 49 -9.87 45.61 -6.06
CA GLN A 49 -10.38 46.48 -7.11
C GLN A 49 -11.62 45.84 -7.72
N TYR A 50 -12.66 46.64 -7.96
CA TYR A 50 -13.83 46.15 -8.67
C TYR A 50 -13.51 45.94 -10.14
N ILE A 51 -14.10 44.90 -10.72
CA ILE A 51 -14.13 44.66 -12.16
C ILE A 51 -15.54 45.01 -12.67
N GLY A 52 -15.57 45.63 -13.84
CA GLY A 52 -16.79 46.01 -14.54
C GLY A 52 -16.98 47.52 -14.52
N THR A 53 -18.23 47.95 -14.50
CA THR A 53 -18.58 49.38 -14.45
C THR A 53 -19.24 49.72 -13.12
N PRO A 54 -19.24 51.00 -12.69
CA PRO A 54 -19.96 51.39 -11.48
C PRO A 54 -21.47 51.05 -11.47
N ARG A 55 -22.06 50.79 -12.65
CA ARG A 55 -23.47 50.38 -12.81
C ARG A 55 -23.66 48.86 -12.97
N ASN A 56 -22.59 48.11 -13.16
CA ASN A 56 -22.61 46.65 -13.28
C ASN A 56 -21.27 46.10 -12.77
N ILE A 57 -21.23 45.78 -11.47
CA ILE A 57 -20.06 45.19 -10.82
C ILE A 57 -20.05 43.70 -11.16
N GLU A 58 -19.04 43.27 -11.89
CA GLU A 58 -18.86 41.88 -12.33
C GLU A 58 -18.09 41.06 -11.27
N GLY A 59 -17.30 41.72 -10.43
CA GLY A 59 -16.60 41.08 -9.32
C GLY A 59 -15.53 41.96 -8.71
N TYR A 60 -14.67 41.35 -7.89
CA TYR A 60 -13.51 41.98 -7.29
C TYR A 60 -12.28 41.15 -7.62
N VAL A 61 -11.17 41.82 -7.93
CA VAL A 61 -9.85 41.20 -8.02
C VAL A 61 -8.87 41.91 -7.12
N LEU A 62 -7.87 41.17 -6.67
CA LEU A 62 -6.78 41.76 -5.94
C LEU A 62 -5.97 42.67 -6.89
N SER A 63 -5.67 43.88 -6.43
CA SER A 63 -4.83 44.85 -7.15
C SER A 63 -3.46 44.25 -7.49
N GLU A 64 -3.01 44.38 -8.73
CA GLU A 64 -1.69 43.90 -9.18
C GLU A 64 -0.51 44.52 -8.40
N PHE A 65 -0.71 45.70 -7.82
CA PHE A 65 0.28 46.40 -7.00
C PHE A 65 0.24 46.01 -5.50
N ASP A 66 -0.64 45.09 -5.11
CA ASP A 66 -0.76 44.64 -3.73
C ASP A 66 0.13 43.42 -3.46
N GLY A 67 1.44 43.66 -3.32
CA GLY A 67 2.40 42.60 -3.05
C GLY A 67 2.08 41.78 -1.79
N HIS A 68 1.52 42.43 -0.77
CA HIS A 68 1.13 41.76 0.48
C HIS A 68 -0.09 40.85 0.29
N GLY A 69 -1.16 41.35 -0.34
CA GLY A 69 -2.31 40.51 -0.67
C GLY A 69 -1.95 39.33 -1.58
N HIS A 70 -1.04 39.54 -2.55
CA HIS A 70 -0.60 38.46 -3.44
C HIS A 70 0.18 37.39 -2.67
N GLU A 71 0.97 37.80 -1.67
CA GLU A 71 1.68 36.89 -0.79
C GLU A 71 0.71 36.08 0.09
N LEU A 72 -0.30 36.70 0.69
CA LEU A 72 -1.36 36.01 1.43
C LEU A 72 -2.15 35.04 0.52
N LEU A 73 -2.47 35.44 -0.71
CA LEU A 73 -3.13 34.58 -1.69
C LEU A 73 -2.26 33.36 -2.02
N ARG A 74 -0.98 33.57 -2.31
CA ARG A 74 0.00 32.49 -2.55
C ARG A 74 0.08 31.55 -1.35
N ARG A 75 0.19 32.10 -0.14
CA ARG A 75 0.23 31.31 1.11
C ARG A 75 -1.03 30.47 1.28
N SER A 76 -2.20 31.04 0.98
CA SER A 76 -3.47 30.30 1.05
C SER A 76 -3.50 29.12 0.07
N HIS A 77 -2.95 29.29 -1.14
CA HIS A 77 -2.83 28.21 -2.14
C HIS A 77 -1.85 27.12 -1.69
N GLU A 78 -0.73 27.49 -1.07
CA GLU A 78 0.23 26.53 -0.54
C GLU A 78 -0.34 25.70 0.60
N LEU A 79 -1.08 26.33 1.51
CA LEU A 79 -1.71 25.65 2.63
C LEU A 79 -2.75 24.64 2.15
N ILE A 80 -3.64 25.01 1.23
CA ILE A 80 -4.64 24.07 0.71
C ILE A 80 -3.99 22.92 -0.08
N ALA A 81 -2.96 23.21 -0.89
CA ALA A 81 -2.21 22.18 -1.61
C ALA A 81 -1.50 21.21 -0.64
N LYS A 82 -0.98 21.71 0.48
CA LYS A 82 -0.36 20.90 1.52
C LYS A 82 -1.38 20.00 2.22
N ILE A 83 -2.55 20.53 2.59
CA ILE A 83 -3.64 19.74 3.18
C ILE A 83 -4.08 18.64 2.20
N GLN A 84 -4.26 18.97 0.92
CA GLN A 84 -4.57 18.01 -0.15
C GLN A 84 -3.51 16.92 -0.29
N SER A 85 -2.23 17.29 -0.31
CA SER A 85 -1.14 16.34 -0.42
C SER A 85 -1.11 15.35 0.75
N LEU A 86 -1.32 15.83 1.98
CA LEU A 86 -1.39 14.97 3.16
C LEU A 86 -2.58 14.01 3.09
N PHE A 87 -3.75 14.49 2.68
CA PHE A 87 -4.95 13.66 2.53
C PHE A 87 -4.81 12.60 1.41
N VAL A 88 -4.20 12.95 0.28
CA VAL A 88 -3.90 11.95 -0.78
C VAL A 88 -2.84 10.95 -0.28
N ASN A 89 -1.88 11.40 0.52
CA ASN A 89 -0.88 10.52 1.12
C ASN A 89 -1.53 9.51 2.10
N ASP A 90 -2.52 9.93 2.87
CA ASP A 90 -3.40 9.08 3.68
C ASP A 90 -4.04 7.94 2.86
N LEU A 91 -4.67 8.29 1.74
CA LEU A 91 -5.30 7.35 0.81
C LEU A 91 -4.27 6.37 0.19
N ARG A 92 -3.12 6.89 -0.23
CA ARG A 92 -2.02 6.09 -0.80
C ARG A 92 -1.49 5.03 0.17
N HIS A 93 -1.44 5.35 1.46
CA HIS A 93 -0.99 4.42 2.49
C HIS A 93 -2.10 3.47 2.97
N GLY A 94 -3.34 3.64 2.47
CA GLY A 94 -4.48 2.83 2.87
C GLY A 94 -4.92 3.11 4.31
N ARG A 95 -4.74 4.35 4.80
CA ARG A 95 -5.35 4.79 6.07
C ARG A 95 -6.87 4.86 5.94
N PHE A 96 -7.35 5.13 4.72
CA PHE A 96 -8.75 5.11 4.33
C PHE A 96 -8.95 4.28 3.08
N THR A 97 -10.20 3.88 2.84
CA THR A 97 -10.62 3.32 1.56
C THR A 97 -11.46 4.34 0.83
N ALA A 98 -11.27 4.44 -0.49
CA ALA A 98 -12.03 5.33 -1.34
C ALA A 98 -12.86 4.53 -2.34
N TRP A 99 -14.05 5.04 -2.63
CA TRP A 99 -14.93 4.53 -3.68
C TRP A 99 -15.30 5.68 -4.60
N ALA A 100 -15.40 5.40 -5.89
CA ALA A 100 -15.84 6.40 -6.86
C ALA A 100 -16.47 5.73 -8.08
N ARG A 101 -17.04 6.55 -8.96
CA ARG A 101 -17.54 6.16 -10.27
C ARG A 101 -16.51 6.56 -11.33
N GLU A 102 -16.11 5.62 -12.16
CA GLU A 102 -15.05 5.83 -13.15
C GLU A 102 -15.63 6.26 -14.51
N GLY A 103 -15.08 7.33 -15.10
CA GLY A 103 -15.43 7.85 -16.42
C GLY A 103 -16.75 8.62 -16.51
N SER A 104 -17.72 8.36 -15.63
CA SER A 104 -19.02 9.04 -15.60
C SER A 104 -19.65 8.99 -14.20
N SER A 105 -20.46 10.00 -13.85
CA SER A 105 -21.29 10.00 -12.63
C SER A 105 -22.41 8.95 -12.63
N LEU A 106 -22.65 8.29 -13.78
CA LEU A 106 -23.61 7.19 -13.90
C LEU A 106 -22.94 5.80 -13.89
N ALA A 107 -21.60 5.74 -13.91
CA ALA A 107 -20.86 4.48 -13.90
C ALA A 107 -21.04 3.76 -12.54
N PRO A 108 -20.94 2.43 -12.48
CA PRO A 108 -21.07 1.70 -11.22
C PRO A 108 -19.97 2.12 -10.22
N TRP A 109 -20.30 2.04 -8.94
CA TRP A 109 -19.35 2.27 -7.86
C TRP A 109 -18.25 1.22 -7.88
N ARG A 110 -17.01 1.67 -7.68
CA ARG A 110 -15.84 0.82 -7.52
C ARG A 110 -14.97 1.32 -6.39
N GLU A 111 -14.35 0.40 -5.67
CA GLU A 111 -13.24 0.73 -4.79
C GLU A 111 -12.05 1.23 -5.63
N ILE A 112 -11.42 2.30 -5.17
CA ILE A 112 -10.25 2.89 -5.78
C ILE A 112 -9.02 2.33 -5.06
N PRO A 113 -8.21 1.49 -5.74
CA PRO A 113 -7.04 0.87 -5.12
C PRO A 113 -6.08 1.93 -4.60
N LYS A 114 -5.48 1.71 -3.44
CA LYS A 114 -4.47 2.62 -2.85
C LYS A 114 -3.34 2.98 -3.82
N ALA A 115 -2.97 2.07 -4.72
CA ALA A 115 -1.94 2.28 -5.73
C ALA A 115 -2.36 3.28 -6.82
N ALA A 116 -3.65 3.44 -7.11
CA ALA A 116 -4.15 4.41 -8.08
C ALA A 116 -3.87 5.86 -7.63
N TRP A 117 -3.84 6.10 -6.31
CA TRP A 117 -3.46 7.40 -5.71
C TRP A 117 -1.97 7.77 -5.88
N LEU A 118 -1.17 6.94 -6.57
CA LEU A 118 0.15 7.34 -7.06
C LEU A 118 0.04 8.34 -8.22
N THR A 119 -0.99 8.19 -9.06
CA THR A 119 -1.17 8.98 -10.28
C THR A 119 -2.44 9.84 -10.27
N LEU A 120 -3.39 9.53 -9.38
CA LEU A 120 -4.60 10.34 -9.20
C LEU A 120 -4.32 11.59 -8.36
N GLN A 121 -4.96 12.69 -8.75
CA GLN A 121 -4.98 13.95 -8.02
C GLN A 121 -6.43 14.37 -7.79
N LEU A 122 -6.70 15.02 -6.66
CA LEU A 122 -8.01 15.63 -6.42
C LEU A 122 -8.15 16.84 -7.37
N ASP A 123 -9.27 16.90 -8.08
CA ASP A 123 -9.56 17.96 -9.06
C ASP A 123 -10.47 19.00 -8.41
N ASP A 124 -11.69 18.59 -8.06
CA ASP A 124 -12.65 19.43 -7.33
C ASP A 124 -13.15 18.65 -6.11
N VAL A 125 -12.62 19.03 -4.94
CA VAL A 125 -12.96 18.41 -3.64
C VAL A 125 -14.43 18.58 -3.30
N VAL A 126 -15.04 19.72 -3.68
CA VAL A 126 -16.44 20.04 -3.40
C VAL A 126 -17.36 19.15 -4.23
N LYS A 127 -17.03 18.96 -5.50
CA LYS A 127 -17.76 18.04 -6.40
C LYS A 127 -17.39 16.57 -6.20
N GLY A 128 -16.41 16.27 -5.36
CA GLY A 128 -15.96 14.90 -5.14
C GLY A 128 -15.30 14.29 -6.37
N THR A 129 -14.44 15.03 -7.07
CA THR A 129 -13.81 14.55 -8.32
C THR A 129 -12.30 14.40 -8.17
N ALA A 130 -11.76 13.41 -8.86
CA ALA A 130 -10.32 13.19 -8.97
C ALA A 130 -9.97 12.78 -10.41
N LYS A 131 -8.76 13.11 -10.86
CA LYS A 131 -8.29 12.84 -12.22
C LYS A 131 -6.89 12.27 -12.21
N GLY A 132 -6.60 11.46 -13.22
CA GLY A 132 -5.27 10.92 -13.50
C GLY A 132 -5.13 10.59 -14.98
N PRO A 133 -3.98 10.03 -15.40
CA PRO A 133 -3.75 9.66 -16.79
C PRO A 133 -4.84 8.70 -17.32
N GLY A 134 -5.71 9.20 -18.19
CA GLY A 134 -6.80 8.42 -18.80
C GLY A 134 -7.97 8.06 -17.87
N VAL A 135 -8.01 8.59 -16.64
CA VAL A 135 -9.02 8.25 -15.64
C VAL A 135 -9.62 9.52 -15.04
N ALA A 136 -10.95 9.58 -15.01
CA ALA A 136 -11.71 10.58 -14.26
C ALA A 136 -12.62 9.87 -13.27
N LEU A 137 -12.56 10.28 -12.01
CA LEU A 137 -13.38 9.76 -10.92
C LEU A 137 -14.42 10.79 -10.52
N PHE A 138 -15.64 10.31 -10.37
CA PHE A 138 -16.81 11.08 -9.98
C PHE A 138 -17.37 10.55 -8.66
N ASP A 139 -17.98 11.45 -7.89
CA ASP A 139 -18.62 11.15 -6.61
C ASP A 139 -17.69 10.40 -5.64
N VAL A 140 -16.42 10.79 -5.55
CA VAL A 140 -15.45 10.18 -4.65
C VAL A 140 -15.98 10.23 -3.21
N ARG A 141 -16.04 9.05 -2.58
CA ARG A 141 -16.37 8.87 -1.16
C ARG A 141 -15.20 8.21 -0.46
N VAL A 142 -15.02 8.57 0.80
CA VAL A 142 -13.93 8.07 1.63
C VAL A 142 -14.54 7.55 2.93
N GLY A 143 -14.09 6.38 3.35
CA GLY A 143 -14.58 5.74 4.56
C GLY A 143 -13.44 5.13 5.38
N PRO A 144 -13.77 4.54 6.53
CA PRO A 144 -12.80 3.80 7.31
C PRO A 144 -12.14 2.75 6.41
N ARG A 145 -10.87 2.43 6.70
CA ARG A 145 -10.14 1.39 5.99
C ARG A 145 -10.99 0.13 5.93
N HIS A 146 -11.51 -0.15 4.75
CA HIS A 146 -12.08 -1.42 4.41
C HIS A 146 -10.92 -2.33 4.08
N VAL A 147 -10.60 -3.22 5.00
CA VAL A 147 -9.84 -4.42 4.69
C VAL A 147 -10.93 -5.45 4.51
N ASP A 148 -11.05 -6.03 3.32
CA ASP A 148 -11.79 -7.29 3.19
C ASP A 148 -11.37 -8.16 4.37
N PRO A 149 -12.29 -8.72 5.19
CA PRO A 149 -11.89 -9.72 6.15
C PRO A 149 -11.00 -10.69 5.38
N PRO A 150 -9.76 -10.97 5.84
CA PRO A 150 -8.87 -11.83 5.09
C PRO A 150 -9.72 -13.05 4.76
N GLU A 151 -9.94 -13.31 3.46
CA GLU A 151 -10.76 -14.45 3.04
C GLU A 151 -10.37 -15.59 3.97
N PRO A 152 -11.33 -16.24 4.66
CA PRO A 152 -10.99 -17.29 5.59
C PRO A 152 -10.00 -18.17 4.87
N ILE A 153 -8.75 -18.19 5.35
CA ILE A 153 -7.62 -18.68 4.57
C ILE A 153 -7.99 -20.11 4.21
N LYS A 154 -8.50 -20.30 2.99
CA LYS A 154 -8.60 -21.60 2.37
C LYS A 154 -7.15 -21.94 2.12
N ALA A 155 -6.58 -22.63 3.10
CA ALA A 155 -5.32 -23.32 2.95
C ALA A 155 -5.44 -24.16 1.67
N GLY A 156 -4.83 -23.69 0.58
CA GLY A 156 -4.83 -24.38 -0.70
C GLY A 156 -5.25 -23.52 -1.89
N VAL A 157 -4.48 -22.48 -2.23
CA VAL A 157 -4.38 -22.01 -3.63
C VAL A 157 -2.89 -21.82 -3.97
N PRO A 158 -2.39 -22.45 -5.05
CA PRO A 158 -0.99 -22.36 -5.46
C PRO A 158 -0.66 -20.95 -5.97
N GLY A 159 0.44 -20.35 -5.49
CA GLY A 159 0.95 -19.08 -6.05
C GLY A 159 1.54 -18.07 -5.06
N ARG A 160 1.40 -18.26 -3.73
CA ARG A 160 2.19 -17.44 -2.79
C ARG A 160 3.66 -17.90 -2.87
N PRO A 161 4.65 -16.99 -3.03
CA PRO A 161 6.05 -17.38 -2.92
C PRO A 161 6.30 -17.89 -1.50
N SER A 162 6.34 -19.21 -1.37
CA SER A 162 6.71 -19.88 -0.13
C SER A 162 8.19 -19.63 0.11
N SER A 163 8.58 -19.28 1.34
CA SER A 163 9.99 -19.23 1.77
C SER A 163 10.71 -20.58 1.66
N ALA A 164 10.01 -21.64 1.21
CA ALA A 164 10.57 -22.95 0.90
C ALA A 164 11.72 -22.89 -0.10
N HIS A 165 11.67 -22.02 -1.12
CA HIS A 165 12.78 -21.92 -2.09
C HIS A 165 14.06 -21.42 -1.42
N LEU A 166 13.99 -20.38 -0.58
CA LEU A 166 15.12 -19.85 0.19
C LEU A 166 15.70 -20.91 1.13
N VAL A 167 14.82 -21.68 1.78
CA VAL A 167 15.24 -22.75 2.70
C VAL A 167 15.86 -23.93 1.97
N LEU A 168 15.35 -24.31 0.79
CA LEU A 168 15.95 -25.36 -0.04
C LEU A 168 17.31 -24.93 -0.59
N GLU A 169 17.44 -23.67 -1.00
CA GLU A 169 18.70 -23.12 -1.50
C GLU A 169 19.78 -23.13 -0.41
N GLU A 170 19.46 -22.66 0.80
CA GLU A 170 20.39 -22.71 1.93
C GLU A 170 20.69 -24.14 2.37
N PHE A 171 19.70 -25.03 2.35
CA PHE A 171 19.91 -26.45 2.62
C PHE A 171 20.94 -27.04 1.66
N ARG A 172 20.80 -26.79 0.35
CA ARG A 172 21.74 -27.28 -0.68
C ARG A 172 23.13 -26.68 -0.51
N ARG A 173 23.24 -25.40 -0.15
CA ARG A 173 24.52 -24.77 0.19
C ARG A 173 25.21 -25.53 1.33
N ARG A 174 24.49 -25.79 2.43
CA ARG A 174 25.02 -26.52 3.60
C ARG A 174 25.39 -27.98 3.29
N VAL A 175 24.66 -28.63 2.38
CA VAL A 175 25.05 -29.94 1.85
C VAL A 175 26.38 -29.86 1.09
N SER A 176 26.54 -28.88 0.20
CA SER A 176 27.77 -28.67 -0.57
C SER A 176 28.97 -28.37 0.33
N ASP A 177 28.77 -27.62 1.41
CA ASP A 177 29.82 -27.22 2.34
C ASP A 177 30.10 -28.28 3.43
N GLY A 178 29.35 -29.39 3.44
CA GLY A 178 29.51 -30.47 4.42
C GLY A 178 29.06 -30.09 5.84
N GLU A 179 28.27 -29.02 5.99
CA GLU A 179 27.84 -28.45 7.28
C GLU A 179 26.54 -29.07 7.81
N LEU A 180 26.11 -30.21 7.25
CA LEU A 180 24.83 -30.85 7.57
C LEU A 180 24.94 -31.82 8.75
N GLY A 181 24.07 -31.68 9.74
CA GLY A 181 23.92 -32.63 10.84
C GLY A 181 23.12 -33.88 10.45
N ASP A 182 23.20 -34.91 11.30
CA ASP A 182 22.60 -36.23 11.05
C ASP A 182 21.09 -36.29 11.35
N VAL A 183 20.54 -35.25 11.97
CA VAL A 183 19.17 -35.21 12.48
C VAL A 183 18.36 -34.15 11.76
N LEU A 184 17.42 -34.60 10.91
CA LEU A 184 16.52 -33.75 10.11
C LEU A 184 15.83 -32.64 10.94
N LYS A 185 15.39 -32.96 12.16
CA LYS A 185 14.71 -32.01 13.06
C LYS A 185 15.63 -30.86 13.52
N ILE A 186 16.91 -31.16 13.74
CA ILE A 186 17.90 -30.16 14.15
C ILE A 186 18.17 -29.24 12.96
N GLU A 187 18.39 -29.81 11.78
CA GLU A 187 18.60 -29.04 10.55
C GLU A 187 17.42 -28.13 10.21
N ALA A 188 16.20 -28.64 10.38
CA ALA A 188 15.01 -27.84 10.16
C ALA A 188 14.86 -26.66 11.15
N THR A 189 15.39 -26.81 12.36
CA THR A 189 15.41 -25.74 13.37
C THR A 189 16.46 -24.67 13.00
N ILE A 190 17.68 -25.10 12.65
CA ILE A 190 18.75 -24.21 12.21
C ILE A 190 18.34 -23.38 10.99
N LEU A 191 17.69 -24.02 10.01
CA LEU A 191 17.22 -23.34 8.79
C LEU A 191 16.07 -22.36 9.06
N ALA A 192 15.19 -22.67 10.02
CA ALA A 192 14.14 -21.75 10.44
C ALA A 192 14.72 -20.51 11.13
N GLU A 193 15.73 -20.68 11.99
CA GLU A 193 16.45 -19.58 12.64
C GLU A 193 17.26 -18.75 11.64
N TRP A 194 17.95 -19.41 10.70
CA TRP A 194 18.65 -18.74 9.60
C TRP A 194 17.69 -17.88 8.77
N LEU A 195 16.52 -18.41 8.39
CA LEU A 195 15.54 -17.66 7.60
C LEU A 195 15.05 -16.42 8.37
N ALA A 196 14.77 -16.55 9.67
CA ALA A 196 14.34 -15.44 10.50
C ALA A 196 15.41 -14.35 10.63
N ARG A 197 16.70 -14.73 10.71
CA ARG A 197 17.83 -13.82 10.83
C ARG A 197 18.22 -13.14 9.51
N THR A 198 18.29 -13.92 8.43
CA THR A 198 18.82 -13.47 7.12
C THR A 198 17.75 -12.83 6.25
N HIS A 199 16.49 -13.28 6.36
CA HIS A 199 15.36 -12.81 5.56
C HIS A 199 14.18 -12.35 6.44
N PRO A 200 14.33 -11.28 7.25
CA PRO A 200 13.31 -10.84 8.21
C PRO A 200 12.00 -10.36 7.55
N LYS A 201 12.03 -10.07 6.24
CA LYS A 201 10.85 -9.69 5.44
C LYS A 201 10.15 -10.89 4.78
N ALA A 202 10.73 -12.10 4.82
CA ALA A 202 10.14 -13.29 4.24
C ALA A 202 9.03 -13.86 5.16
N PRO A 203 8.01 -14.53 4.61
CA PRO A 203 7.01 -15.22 5.42
C PRO A 203 7.69 -16.20 6.41
N PRO A 204 7.42 -16.09 7.72
CA PRO A 204 8.02 -16.98 8.70
C PRO A 204 7.47 -18.39 8.52
N ILE A 205 8.34 -19.38 8.47
CA ILE A 205 7.96 -20.80 8.45
C ILE A 205 8.50 -21.49 9.71
N LYS A 206 7.68 -22.35 10.31
CA LYS A 206 8.02 -23.08 11.54
C LYS A 206 8.90 -24.29 11.20
N GLY A 207 9.70 -24.77 12.16
CA GLY A 207 10.60 -25.93 11.96
C GLY A 207 9.90 -27.17 11.40
N LYS A 208 8.66 -27.48 11.79
CA LYS A 208 7.89 -28.60 11.22
C LYS A 208 7.58 -28.44 9.71
N THR A 209 7.40 -27.21 9.26
CA THR A 209 7.17 -26.89 7.84
C THR A 209 8.48 -26.98 7.06
N VAL A 210 9.57 -26.45 7.62
CA VAL A 210 10.92 -26.60 7.05
C VAL A 210 11.29 -28.08 6.91
N GLU A 211 11.00 -28.88 7.93
CA GLU A 211 11.22 -30.32 7.92
C GLU A 211 10.53 -30.97 6.72
N GLY A 212 9.26 -30.65 6.47
CA GLY A 212 8.51 -31.14 5.33
C GLY A 212 9.11 -30.72 3.99
N VAL A 213 9.63 -29.49 3.89
CA VAL A 213 10.26 -28.94 2.69
C VAL A 213 11.55 -29.68 2.35
N ILE A 214 12.43 -29.91 3.33
CA ILE A 214 13.77 -30.48 3.08
C ILE A 214 13.82 -32.01 3.14
N ARG A 215 12.76 -32.69 3.61
CA ARG A 215 12.76 -34.15 3.89
C ARG A 215 13.22 -35.01 2.70
N ALA A 216 12.77 -34.69 1.49
CA ALA A 216 13.11 -35.46 0.30
C ALA A 216 14.62 -35.37 -0.01
N GLU A 217 15.17 -34.14 -0.02
CA GLU A 217 16.60 -33.91 -0.31
C GLU A 217 17.50 -34.41 0.84
N PHE A 218 17.07 -34.28 2.09
CA PHE A 218 17.77 -34.83 3.25
C PHE A 218 17.87 -36.36 3.19
N ASN A 219 16.79 -37.04 2.83
CA ASN A 219 16.80 -38.50 2.67
C ASN A 219 17.68 -38.92 1.49
N ALA A 220 17.63 -38.20 0.37
CA ALA A 220 18.50 -38.46 -0.77
C ALA A 220 19.98 -38.31 -0.40
N TRP A 221 20.36 -37.21 0.27
CA TRP A 221 21.70 -36.99 0.80
C TRP A 221 22.13 -38.10 1.76
N LYS A 222 21.26 -38.48 2.70
CA LYS A 222 21.55 -39.54 3.68
C LYS A 222 21.80 -40.88 3.00
N THR A 223 20.99 -41.23 2.00
CA THR A 223 21.19 -42.44 1.19
C THR A 223 22.49 -42.36 0.40
N SER A 224 22.80 -41.24 -0.26
CA SER A 224 24.06 -41.04 -0.99
C SER A 224 25.29 -41.14 -0.09
N ARG A 225 25.22 -40.59 1.13
CA ARG A 225 26.30 -40.68 2.14
C ARG A 225 26.50 -42.11 2.62
N LEU A 226 25.41 -42.86 2.85
CA LEU A 226 25.47 -44.27 3.23
C LEU A 226 26.00 -45.16 2.09
N SER A 227 25.59 -44.91 0.84
CA SER A 227 26.08 -45.65 -0.33
C SER A 227 27.52 -45.29 -0.72
N GLY A 228 27.96 -44.05 -0.45
CA GLY A 228 29.33 -43.60 -0.66
C GLY A 228 30.34 -44.11 0.37
N THR A 229 29.85 -44.64 1.51
CA THR A 229 30.71 -45.21 2.57
C THR A 229 31.03 -46.69 2.34
N VAL A 230 30.34 -47.37 1.40
CA VAL A 230 30.60 -48.79 1.06
C VAL A 230 31.41 -48.89 -0.24
N LYS A 231 32.65 -48.37 -0.22
CA LYS A 231 33.68 -48.76 -1.19
C LYS A 231 35.09 -48.48 -0.66
N SER A 232 35.43 -49.09 0.48
CA SER A 232 36.80 -49.56 0.75
C SER A 232 36.78 -51.08 0.73
N SER A 233 37.47 -51.64 -0.27
CA SER A 233 37.49 -53.05 -0.64
C SER A 233 38.00 -53.94 0.50
N PRO A 234 37.48 -55.17 0.69
CA PRO A 234 38.24 -56.22 1.36
C PRO A 234 39.37 -56.69 0.43
N GLU A 235 40.58 -56.81 0.97
CA GLU A 235 41.71 -57.50 0.32
C GLU A 235 41.33 -58.95 0.00
N PRO A 236 41.53 -59.43 -1.23
CA PRO A 236 41.43 -60.84 -1.53
C PRO A 236 42.76 -61.54 -1.23
N THR A 237 42.70 -62.39 -0.21
CA THR A 237 43.64 -63.49 0.06
C THR A 237 43.87 -64.31 -1.21
N GLY A 238 45.09 -64.27 -1.76
CA GLY A 238 45.51 -65.15 -2.85
C GLY A 238 45.74 -66.58 -2.36
N PRO A 239 45.43 -67.62 -3.16
CA PRO A 239 45.65 -69.00 -2.77
C PRO A 239 47.10 -69.43 -3.01
N ARG A 240 47.55 -70.33 -2.14
CA ARG A 240 48.78 -71.13 -2.25
C ARG A 240 48.83 -71.89 -3.59
N GLN A 241 49.95 -71.78 -4.30
CA GLN A 241 50.75 -72.90 -4.81
C GLN A 241 52.23 -72.51 -4.77
#